data_AF-A0A3G6RVW6-F1
#
_entry.id   AF-A0A3G6RVW6-F1
#
_cell.length_a   1.000
_cell.length_b   1.000
_cell.length_c   1.000
_cell.angle_alpha   90.00
_cell.angle_beta   90.00
_cell.angle_gamma   90.00
#
_symmetry.space_group_name_H-M   'P 1'
#
loop_
_entity.id
_entity.type
_entity.pdbx_description
1 polymer ?
#
loop_
_entity_poly.entity_id
_entity_poly.type
_entity_poly.pdbx_seq_one_letter_code
_entity_poly.pdbx_strand_id
1 'polypeptide(L)' 'MKTSVFLEKLQEELEENQALSKETKLKDLENYDSISLLSVIAFVDENFDQQLDPDQFKNMETVSDLMNIIGLENFESE' A
#
# COMPACT_ATOMS: atom_id res chain seq x y z
N MET A 1 -11.49 -0.91 6.47
CA MET A 1 -10.38 -0.27 7.21
C MET A 1 -10.41 1.22 6.95
N LYS A 2 -10.13 2.07 7.93
CA LYS A 2 -10.00 3.52 7.69
C LYS A 2 -8.78 3.81 6.81
N THR A 3 -8.91 4.73 5.86
CA THR A 3 -7.80 5.17 5.01
C THR A 3 -6.59 5.61 5.82
N SER A 4 -6.79 6.43 6.86
CA SER A 4 -5.69 6.94 7.69
C SER A 4 -4.91 5.81 8.37
N VAL A 5 -5.62 4.81 8.91
CA VAL A 5 -5.00 3.63 9.52
C VAL A 5 -4.23 2.80 8.50
N PHE A 6 -4.76 2.66 7.28
CA PHE A 6 -4.06 1.98 6.21
C PHE A 6 -2.75 2.69 5.85
N LEU A 7 -2.77 4.02 5.74
CA LEU A 7 -1.58 4.82 5.43
C LEU A 7 -0.54 4.73 6.54
N GLU A 8 -0.95 4.81 7.81
CA GLU A 8 -0.04 4.66 8.95
C GLU A 8 0.62 3.27 8.96
N LYS A 9 -0.18 2.20 8.82
CA LYS A 9 0.38 0.84 8.76
C LYS A 9 1.29 0.63 7.56
N LEU A 10 0.87 1.09 6.38
CA LEU A 10 1.68 1.01 5.17
C LEU A 10 3.01 1.75 5.34
N GLN A 11 3.00 2.89 6.03
CA GLN A 11 4.20 3.64 6.33
C GLN A 11 5.14 2.84 7.26
N GLU A 12 4.60 2.18 8.28
CA GLU A 12 5.37 1.30 9.16
C GLU A 12 5.98 0.11 8.40
N GLU A 13 5.19 -0.55 7.54
CA GLU A 13 5.64 -1.71 6.72
C GLU A 13 6.72 -1.33 5.70
N LEU A 14 6.69 -0.09 5.20
CA LEU A 14 7.68 0.46 4.28
C LEU A 14 8.87 1.12 4.98
N GLU A 15 8.90 1.08 6.33
CA GLU A 15 9.90 1.74 7.17
C GLU A 15 10.10 3.23 6.83
N GLU A 16 9.02 3.89 6.40
CA GLU A 16 9.12 5.21 5.78
C GLU A 16 8.93 6.33 6.82
N ASN A 17 9.82 7.31 6.79
CA ASN A 17 9.80 8.39 7.80
C ASN A 17 8.79 9.49 7.45
N GLN A 18 8.39 9.57 6.19
CA GLN A 18 7.45 10.57 5.70
C GLN A 18 6.02 10.05 5.77
N ALA A 19 5.10 10.96 6.10
CA ALA A 19 3.68 10.65 6.09
C ALA A 19 3.21 10.27 4.68
N LEU A 20 2.70 9.05 4.54
CA LEU A 20 2.14 8.59 3.27
C LEU A 20 0.77 9.23 3.02
N SER A 21 0.50 9.53 1.75
CA SER A 21 -0.78 10.03 1.27
C SER A 21 -1.20 9.23 0.04
N LYS A 22 -2.47 9.32 -0.36
CA LYS A 22 -2.98 8.62 -1.55
C LYS A 22 -2.18 8.97 -2.82
N GLU A 23 -1.70 10.21 -2.91
CA GLU A 23 -0.92 10.73 -4.03
C GLU A 23 0.57 10.38 -3.94
N THR A 24 1.04 9.84 -2.81
CA THR A 24 2.43 9.45 -2.63
C THR A 24 2.79 8.35 -3.62
N LYS A 25 3.85 8.57 -4.39
CA LYS A 25 4.39 7.59 -5.31
C LYS A 25 5.24 6.60 -4.54
N LEU A 26 4.82 5.35 -4.47
CA LEU A 26 5.61 4.32 -3.78
C LEU A 26 6.98 4.14 -4.43
N LYS A 27 7.04 4.21 -5.77
CA LYS A 27 8.29 4.12 -6.54
C LYS A 27 9.29 5.27 -6.30
N ASP A 28 8.84 6.37 -5.69
CA ASP A 28 9.69 7.53 -5.37
C ASP A 28 10.25 7.44 -3.95
N LEU A 29 9.72 6.52 -3.12
CA LEU A 29 10.21 6.31 -1.77
C LEU A 29 11.59 5.67 -1.80
N GLU A 30 12.50 6.20 -0.99
CA GLU A 30 13.88 5.74 -0.91
C GLU A 30 13.97 4.28 -0.41
N ASN A 31 13.05 3.87 0.46
CA ASN A 31 13.02 2.53 1.05
C ASN A 31 12.13 1.53 0.29
N TYR A 32 11.64 1.89 -0.90
CA TYR A 32 10.76 1.01 -1.67
C TYR A 32 11.53 0.06 -2.57
N ASP A 33 11.85 -1.10 -2.01
CA ASP A 33 12.57 -2.20 -2.66
C ASP A 33 11.72 -3.47 -2.73
N SER A 34 12.31 -4.56 -3.25
CA SER A 34 11.64 -5.87 -3.32
C SER A 34 11.16 -6.40 -1.96
N ILE A 35 11.81 -6.00 -0.85
CA ILE A 35 11.41 -6.42 0.50
C ILE A 35 10.12 -5.71 0.91
N SER A 36 10.07 -4.39 0.75
CA SER A 36 8.91 -3.56 1.07
C SER A 36 7.70 -3.98 0.22
N LEU A 37 7.93 -4.38 -1.03
CA LEU A 37 6.93 -5.04 -1.87
C LEU A 37 6.34 -6.31 -1.22
N LEU A 38 7.18 -7.20 -0.69
CA LEU A 38 6.71 -8.41 -0.01
C LEU A 38 5.93 -8.08 1.27
N SER A 39 6.38 -7.09 2.05
CA SER A 39 5.65 -6.60 3.23
C SER A 39 4.25 -6.09 2.85
N VAL A 40 4.14 -5.29 1.78
CA VAL A 40 2.84 -4.81 1.29
C VAL A 40 1.94 -5.95 0.80
N ILE A 41 2.48 -6.94 0.08
CA ILE A 41 1.70 -8.11 -0.35
C ILE A 41 1.16 -8.85 0.88
N ALA A 42 2.04 -9.16 1.85
CA ALA A 42 1.64 -9.88 3.06
C ALA A 42 0.62 -9.08 3.87
N PHE A 43 0.85 -7.78 4.04
CA PHE A 43 -0.07 -6.88 4.72
C PHE A 43 -1.46 -6.91 4.07
N VAL A 44 -1.53 -6.88 2.74
CA VAL A 44 -2.82 -6.90 2.03
C VAL A 44 -3.50 -8.26 2.11
N ASP A 45 -2.74 -9.34 1.96
CA ASP A 45 -3.21 -10.72 2.11
C ASP A 45 -3.82 -10.93 3.51
N GLU A 46 -3.14 -10.49 4.56
CA GLU A 46 -3.61 -10.65 5.95
C GLU A 46 -4.80 -9.77 6.32
N ASN A 47 -4.89 -8.54 5.78
CA ASN A 47 -5.93 -7.58 6.19
C ASN A 47 -7.17 -7.62 5.30
N PHE A 48 -7.03 -8.04 4.04
CA PHE A 48 -8.09 -7.99 3.04
C PHE A 48 -8.37 -9.35 2.38
N ASP A 49 -7.66 -10.42 2.78
CA ASP A 49 -7.77 -11.77 2.19
C ASP A 49 -7.57 -11.74 0.66
N GLN A 50 -6.68 -10.85 0.22
CA GLN A 50 -6.42 -10.58 -1.19
C GLN A 50 -4.95 -10.75 -1.53
N GLN A 51 -4.69 -11.56 -2.54
CA GLN A 51 -3.35 -11.80 -3.03
C GLN A 51 -3.01 -10.80 -4.14
N LEU A 52 -2.07 -9.90 -3.84
CA LEU A 52 -1.54 -8.96 -4.81
C LEU A 52 -0.58 -9.65 -5.78
N ASP A 53 -0.90 -9.56 -7.07
CA ASP A 53 -0.03 -10.07 -8.10
C ASP A 53 1.18 -9.13 -8.27
N PRO A 54 2.43 -9.63 -8.28
CA PRO A 54 3.62 -8.79 -8.43
C PRO A 54 3.62 -8.00 -9.75
N ASP A 55 2.91 -8.48 -10.78
CA ASP A 55 2.73 -7.74 -12.03
C ASP A 55 1.76 -6.54 -11.89
N GLN A 56 0.76 -6.61 -10.99
CA GLN A 56 -0.06 -5.45 -10.63
C GLN A 56 0.79 -4.39 -9.93
N PHE A 57 1.73 -4.81 -9.09
CA PHE A 57 2.64 -3.91 -8.39
C PHE A 57 3.60 -3.16 -9.33
N LYS A 58 3.99 -3.78 -10.46
CA LYS A 58 4.78 -3.07 -11.49
C LYS A 58 4.03 -1.92 -12.13
N ASN A 59 2.72 -2.06 -12.30
CA ASN A 59 1.87 -1.04 -12.91
C ASN A 59 1.42 0.02 -11.90
N MET A 60 1.33 -0.36 -10.63
CA MET A 60 1.08 0.54 -9.52
C MET A 60 2.18 1.62 -9.42
N GLU A 61 1.78 2.87 -9.25
CA GLU A 61 2.72 3.98 -9.02
C GLU A 61 2.47 4.67 -7.68
N THR A 62 1.22 4.82 -7.28
CA THR A 62 0.81 5.58 -6.10
C THR A 62 0.11 4.72 -5.06
N VAL A 63 0.04 5.17 -3.80
CA VAL A 63 -0.75 4.50 -2.77
C VAL A 63 -2.22 4.36 -3.18
N SER A 64 -2.75 5.34 -3.92
CA SER A 64 -4.10 5.27 -4.48
C SER A 64 -4.28 4.08 -5.42
N ASP A 65 -3.30 3.74 -6.26
CA ASP A 65 -3.35 2.53 -7.10
C ASP A 65 -3.48 1.26 -6.25
N LEU A 66 -2.70 1.14 -5.16
CA LEU A 66 -2.81 0.01 -4.24
C LEU A 66 -4.20 -0.09 -3.63
N MET A 67 -4.75 1.02 -3.15
CA MET A 67 -6.11 1.04 -2.62
C MET A 67 -7.16 0.66 -3.68
N ASN A 68 -6.95 1.05 -4.94
CA ASN A 68 -7.83 0.65 -6.04
C ASN A 68 -7.73 -0.84 -6.35
N ILE A 69 -6.52 -1.41 -6.35
CA ILE A 69 -6.31 -2.85 -6.56
C ILE A 69 -6.96 -3.64 -5.41
N ILE A 70 -6.84 -3.16 -4.18
CA ILE A 70 -7.48 -3.77 -3.02
C ILE A 70 -9.02 -3.67 -3.09
N GLY A 71 -9.52 -2.64 -3.77
CA GLY A 71 -10.93 -2.30 -3.86
C GLY A 71 -11.29 -1.22 -2.87
N LEU A 72 -11.70 -0.06 -3.38
CA LEU A 72 -12.05 1.13 -2.57
C LEU A 72 -13.19 0.85 -1.57
N GLU A 73 -14.00 -0.18 -1.80
CA GLU A 73 -15.04 -0.65 -0.88
C GLU A 73 -14.50 -1.16 0.47
N ASN A 74 -13.25 -1.64 0.50
CA ASN A 74 -12.57 -2.06 1.72
C ASN A 74 -12.11 -0.87 2.58
N PHE A 75 -12.18 0.35 2.03
CA PHE A 75 -11.72 1.56 2.68
C PHE A 75 -12.90 2.46 3.05
N GLU A 76 -13.00 2.75 4.34
CA GLU A 76 -13.98 3.70 4.82
C GLU A 76 -13.43 5.12 4.57
N SER A 77 -14.20 5.90 3.81
CA SER A 77 -14.04 7.36 3.75
C SER A 77 -14.69 7.94 5.01
N GLU A 78 -13.97 8.83 5.68
CA GLU A 78 -14.37 9.45 6.95
C GLU A 78 -15.77 10.08 6.92
#